data_AF-A0AA91I4G4-F1
#
_entry.id   AF-A0AA91I4G4-F1
#
_cell.length_a   1.000
_cell.length_b   1.000
_cell.length_c   1.000
_cell.angle_alpha   90.00
_cell.angle_beta   90.00
_cell.angle_gamma   90.00
#
_symmetry.space_group_name_H-M   'P 1'
#
loop_
_entity.id
_entity.type
_entity.pdbx_description
1 polymer ?
#
loop_
_entity_poly.entity_id
_entity_poly.type
_entity_poly.pdbx_seq_one_letter_code
_entity_poly.pdbx_strand_id
1 'polypeptide(L)'
;MADVRPQGIKANASIRKVTVKLPATLKLSLPAKILADGYNMRQKSKWVVEAIQSLLAKNGWEGALLSELVVKPNTQDVFSIPDELVAKINMEAHRVALQNPSLNANQSTIIRAAINRRLIGFFQKPE
;
A
#
# COMPACT_ATOMS: atom_id res chain seq x y z
N MET A 1 2.13 -39.55 -29.49
CA MET A 1 1.28 -38.51 -28.88
C MET A 1 1.42 -38.65 -27.37
N ALA A 2 2.09 -37.70 -26.71
CA ALA A 2 2.26 -37.70 -25.27
C ALA A 2 1.81 -36.33 -24.74
N ASP A 3 0.84 -36.38 -23.83
CA ASP A 3 0.23 -35.27 -23.10
C ASP A 3 1.25 -34.28 -22.53
N VAL A 4 1.23 -33.05 -23.02
CA VAL A 4 1.83 -31.91 -22.33
C VAL A 4 0.81 -31.39 -21.32
N ARG A 5 0.92 -31.84 -20.08
CA ARG A 5 0.17 -31.24 -18.96
C ARG A 5 0.70 -29.83 -18.70
N PRO A 6 -0.14 -28.78 -18.67
CA PRO A 6 0.31 -27.47 -18.18
C PRO A 6 0.54 -27.58 -16.67
N GLN A 7 1.81 -27.56 -16.25
CA GLN A 7 2.15 -27.38 -14.84
C GLN A 7 1.67 -26.00 -14.41
N GLY A 8 0.64 -25.98 -13.57
CA GLY A 8 0.06 -24.77 -13.02
C GLY A 8 1.11 -23.98 -12.24
N ILE A 9 1.46 -22.79 -12.74
CA ILE A 9 2.14 -21.77 -11.95
C ILE A 9 1.12 -21.22 -10.97
N LYS A 10 0.98 -21.85 -9.79
CA LYS A 10 0.47 -21.16 -8.61
C LYS A 10 1.68 -20.69 -7.84
N ALA A 11 2.17 -19.49 -8.19
CA ALA A 11 3.13 -18.80 -7.34
C ALA A 11 2.50 -18.69 -5.94
N ASN A 12 3.06 -19.39 -4.96
CA ASN A 12 2.84 -19.04 -3.57
C ASN A 12 3.37 -17.62 -3.42
N ALA A 13 2.47 -16.63 -3.47
CA ALA A 13 2.85 -15.24 -3.29
C ALA A 13 3.49 -15.11 -1.91
N SER A 14 4.81 -15.01 -1.85
CA SER A 14 5.55 -14.88 -0.61
C SER A 14 5.12 -13.57 0.06
N ILE A 15 4.83 -13.64 1.36
CA ILE A 15 4.34 -12.49 2.13
C ILE A 15 5.51 -11.91 2.92
N ARG A 16 5.73 -10.60 2.78
CA ARG A 16 6.75 -9.86 3.53
C ARG A 16 6.15 -8.95 4.58
N LYS A 17 6.78 -8.91 5.75
CA LYS A 17 6.47 -7.92 6.79
C LYS A 17 7.16 -6.61 6.45
N VAL A 18 6.37 -5.56 6.23
CA VAL A 18 6.86 -4.21 5.93
C VAL A 18 6.55 -3.30 7.10
N THR A 19 7.60 -2.71 7.66
CA THR A 19 7.49 -1.68 8.71
C THR A 19 7.26 -0.33 8.05
N VAL A 20 6.16 0.33 8.42
CA VAL A 20 5.72 1.60 7.85
C VAL A 20 5.75 2.67 8.94
N LYS A 21 6.48 3.76 8.68
CA LYS A 21 6.50 4.93 9.57
C LYS A 21 5.19 5.70 9.41
N LEU A 22 4.48 5.98 10.49
CA LEU A 22 3.14 6.57 10.54
C LEU A 22 3.06 7.72 11.56
N PRO A 23 2.16 8.70 11.38
CA PRO A 23 1.74 9.59 12.46
C PRO A 23 0.94 8.84 13.52
N ALA A 24 1.08 9.22 14.79
CA ALA A 24 0.32 8.65 15.89
C ALA A 24 -1.19 8.79 15.69
N THR A 25 -1.65 9.95 15.21
CA THR A 25 -3.06 10.21 14.88
C THR A 25 -3.62 9.23 13.84
N LEU A 26 -2.81 8.91 12.83
CA LEU A 26 -3.17 7.95 11.79
C LEU A 26 -3.25 6.54 12.36
N LYS A 27 -2.28 6.14 13.18
CA LYS A 27 -2.27 4.82 13.84
C LYS A 27 -3.48 4.62 14.77
N LEU A 28 -3.89 5.66 15.47
CA LEU A 28 -5.03 5.63 16.39
C LEU A 28 -6.39 5.55 15.66
N SER A 29 -6.53 6.22 14.53
CA SER A 29 -7.78 6.24 13.75
C SER A 29 -7.97 5.01 12.85
N LEU A 30 -6.88 4.34 12.48
CA LEU A 30 -6.89 3.20 11.56
C LEU A 30 -7.85 2.06 11.98
N PRO A 31 -7.85 1.58 13.24
CA PRO A 31 -8.74 0.47 13.64
C PRO A 31 -10.22 0.81 13.47
N ALA A 32 -10.63 2.03 13.84
CA ALA A 32 -12.02 2.46 13.74
C ALA A 32 -12.49 2.45 12.27
N LYS A 33 -11.65 2.92 11.35
CA LYS A 33 -11.99 2.91 9.92
C LYS A 33 -11.99 1.50 9.31
N ILE A 34 -11.05 0.64 9.70
CA ILE A 34 -11.02 -0.76 9.25
C ILE A 34 -12.32 -1.47 9.63
N LEU A 35 -12.76 -1.31 10.88
CA LEU A 35 -14.03 -1.87 11.36
C LEU A 35 -15.25 -1.29 10.63
N ALA A 36 -15.25 0.03 10.40
CA ALA A 36 -16.33 0.70 9.67
C ALA A 36 -16.45 0.24 8.21
N ASP A 37 -15.34 -0.13 7.57
CA ASP A 37 -15.32 -0.69 6.22
C ASP A 37 -15.69 -2.20 6.19
N GLY A 38 -16.04 -2.81 7.34
CA GLY A 38 -16.46 -4.20 7.46
C GLY A 38 -15.33 -5.23 7.59
N TYR A 39 -14.10 -4.78 7.84
CA TYR A 39 -12.94 -5.64 8.04
C TYR A 39 -12.69 -5.83 9.53
N ASN A 40 -12.15 -6.99 9.92
CA ASN A 40 -11.65 -7.18 11.28
C ASN A 40 -10.14 -6.88 11.38
N MET A 41 -9.63 -6.82 12.61
CA MET A 41 -8.20 -6.51 12.84
C MET A 41 -7.23 -7.57 12.31
N ARG A 42 -7.67 -8.82 12.11
CA ARG A 42 -6.86 -9.84 11.44
C ARG A 42 -6.70 -9.55 9.94
N GLN A 43 -7.64 -8.83 9.36
CA GLN A 43 -7.65 -8.40 7.96
C GLN A 43 -7.07 -6.99 7.75
N LYS A 44 -6.47 -6.38 8.78
CA LYS A 44 -5.79 -5.07 8.70
C LYS A 44 -4.80 -4.99 7.53
N SER A 45 -3.96 -6.01 7.37
CA SER A 45 -2.98 -6.03 6.27
C SER A 45 -3.66 -6.13 4.90
N LYS A 46 -4.75 -6.91 4.79
CA LYS A 46 -5.56 -6.99 3.55
C LYS A 46 -6.16 -5.63 3.20
N TRP A 47 -6.74 -4.93 4.18
CA TRP A 47 -7.30 -3.59 4.00
C TRP A 47 -6.25 -2.60 3.47
N VAL A 48 -5.02 -2.67 3.98
CA VAL A 48 -3.91 -1.82 3.49
C VAL A 48 -3.43 -2.24 2.10
N VAL A 49 -3.32 -3.55 1.83
CA VAL A 49 -2.94 -4.08 0.51
C VAL A 49 -3.90 -3.58 -0.58
N GLU A 50 -5.21 -3.68 -0.34
CA GLU A 50 -6.23 -3.17 -1.26
C GLU A 50 -6.13 -1.66 -1.45
N ALA A 51 -5.82 -0.90 -0.38
CA ALA A 51 -5.64 0.54 -0.48
C ALA A 51 -4.45 0.90 -1.38
N ILE A 52 -3.34 0.17 -1.25
CA ILE A 52 -2.14 0.37 -2.10
C ILE A 52 -2.46 0.03 -3.55
N GLN A 53 -3.14 -1.09 -3.80
CA GLN A 53 -3.54 -1.48 -5.15
C GLN A 53 -4.45 -0.42 -5.79
N SER A 54 -5.45 0.06 -5.04
CA SER A 54 -6.37 1.12 -5.48
C SER A 54 -5.64 2.44 -5.77
N LEU A 55 -4.63 2.80 -4.97
CA LEU A 55 -3.80 3.99 -5.22
C LEU A 55 -3.02 3.83 -6.53
N LEU A 56 -2.24 2.76 -6.67
CA LEU A 56 -1.32 2.54 -7.79
C LEU A 56 -2.04 2.23 -9.12
N ALA A 57 -3.32 1.86 -9.08
CA ALA A 57 -4.14 1.67 -10.28
C ALA A 57 -4.59 3.00 -10.92
N LYS A 58 -4.52 4.13 -10.19
CA LYS A 58 -4.95 5.43 -10.69
C LYS A 58 -3.82 6.15 -11.42
N ASN A 59 -4.12 6.71 -12.59
CA ASN A 59 -3.20 7.61 -13.28
C ASN A 59 -2.94 8.85 -12.43
N GLY A 60 -1.68 9.31 -12.39
CA GLY A 60 -1.30 10.50 -11.61
C GLY A 60 -1.42 10.31 -10.08
N TRP A 61 -1.34 9.07 -9.58
CA TRP A 61 -1.43 8.79 -8.15
C TRP A 61 -0.33 9.49 -7.33
N GLU A 62 0.78 9.87 -7.96
CA GLU A 62 1.91 10.58 -7.36
C GLU A 62 1.48 11.90 -6.72
N GLY A 63 0.40 12.52 -7.22
CA GLY A 63 -0.17 13.71 -6.60
C GLY A 63 -0.61 13.49 -5.14
N ALA A 64 -0.93 12.25 -4.76
CA ALA A 64 -1.22 11.89 -3.37
C ALA A 64 0.00 11.97 -2.45
N LEU A 65 1.23 12.01 -3.00
CA LEU A 65 2.44 12.20 -2.21
C LEU A 65 2.65 13.64 -1.75
N LEU A 66 1.98 14.62 -2.38
CA LEU A 66 2.06 16.03 -1.96
C LEU A 66 1.59 16.21 -0.51
N SER A 67 0.52 15.52 -0.11
CA SER A 67 0.05 15.56 1.28
C SER A 67 1.04 14.93 2.26
N GLU A 68 1.97 14.09 1.79
CA GLU A 68 2.96 13.42 2.65
C GLU A 68 4.18 14.30 2.96
N LEU A 69 4.41 15.38 2.22
CA LEU A 69 5.55 16.28 2.41
C LEU A 69 5.52 17.00 3.77
N VAL A 70 4.33 17.25 4.31
CA VAL A 70 4.14 17.90 5.61
C VAL A 70 4.00 16.91 6.76
N VAL A 71 3.94 15.61 6.46
CA VAL A 71 3.69 14.56 7.45
C VAL A 71 4.98 14.23 8.19
N LYS A 72 4.97 14.44 9.52
CA LYS A 72 6.05 14.02 10.42
C LYS A 72 5.67 12.70 11.11
N PRO A 73 6.10 11.54 10.61
CA PRO A 73 5.83 10.27 11.28
C PRO A 73 6.62 10.18 12.59
N ASN A 74 5.93 9.78 13.66
CA ASN A 74 6.51 9.62 15.00
C ASN A 74 6.26 8.22 15.59
N THR A 75 5.59 7.34 14.84
CA THR A 75 5.38 5.94 15.23
C THR A 75 5.57 5.02 14.02
N GLN A 76 5.43 3.73 14.24
CA GLN A 76 5.55 2.70 13.21
C GLN A 76 4.52 1.59 13.41
N ASP A 77 4.18 0.92 12.32
CA ASP A 77 3.28 -0.23 12.30
C ASP A 77 3.75 -1.23 11.24
N VAL A 78 3.35 -2.49 11.38
CA VAL A 78 3.84 -3.59 10.53
C VAL A 78 2.69 -4.21 9.78
N PHE A 79 2.84 -4.30 8.46
CA PHE A 79 1.84 -4.89 7.56
C PHE A 79 2.43 -6.07 6.81
N SER A 80 1.61 -7.10 6.60
CA SER A 80 1.96 -8.27 5.80
C SER A 80 1.53 -8.01 4.35
N ILE A 81 2.49 -7.79 3.46
CA ILE A 81 2.27 -7.37 2.07
C ILE A 81 2.86 -8.43 1.13
N PRO A 82 2.14 -8.84 0.06
CA PRO A 82 2.70 -9.73 -0.96
C PRO A 82 3.97 -9.16 -1.57
N ASP A 83 4.99 -10.01 -1.77
CA ASP A 83 6.30 -9.60 -2.30
C ASP A 83 6.21 -8.91 -3.65
N GLU A 84 5.33 -9.38 -4.54
CA GLU A 84 5.07 -8.74 -5.83
C GLU A 84 4.62 -7.29 -5.68
N LEU A 85 3.76 -7.03 -4.69
CA LEU A 85 3.28 -5.68 -4.41
C LEU A 85 4.39 -4.83 -3.78
N VAL A 86 5.24 -5.41 -2.91
CA VAL A 86 6.42 -4.71 -2.38
C VAL A 86 7.38 -4.32 -3.50
N ALA A 87 7.65 -5.24 -4.44
CA ALA A 87 8.49 -4.98 -5.60
C ALA A 87 7.92 -3.86 -6.46
N LYS A 88 6.60 -3.87 -6.70
CA LYS A 88 5.90 -2.80 -7.42
C LYS A 88 6.03 -1.45 -6.70
N ILE A 89 5.81 -1.40 -5.39
CA ILE A 89 5.99 -0.17 -4.59
C ILE A 89 7.41 0.37 -4.72
N ASN A 90 8.43 -0.49 -4.68
CA ASN A 90 9.82 -0.09 -4.81
C ASN A 90 10.15 0.48 -6.19
N MET A 91 9.68 -0.20 -7.24
CA MET A 91 9.84 0.26 -8.62
C MET A 91 9.20 1.63 -8.81
N GLU A 92 7.97 1.82 -8.32
CA GLU A 92 7.25 3.08 -8.38
C GLU A 92 7.94 4.18 -7.56
N ALA A 93 8.41 3.88 -6.34
CA ALA A 93 9.17 4.83 -5.53
C ALA A 93 10.43 5.30 -6.26
N HIS A 94 11.17 4.38 -6.90
CA HIS A 94 12.35 4.71 -7.67
C HIS A 94 12.01 5.56 -8.90
N ARG A 95 10.97 5.20 -9.65
CA ARG A 95 10.49 5.98 -10.80
C ARG A 95 10.13 7.41 -10.39
N VAL A 96 9.36 7.58 -9.31
CA VAL A 96 8.96 8.91 -8.82
C VAL A 96 10.17 9.69 -8.31
N ALA A 97 11.12 9.05 -7.63
CA ALA A 97 12.34 9.71 -7.18
C ALA A 97 13.18 10.25 -8.35
N LEU A 98 13.18 9.58 -9.51
CA LEU A 98 13.85 10.05 -10.71
C LEU A 98 13.10 11.20 -11.40
N GLN A 99 11.77 11.10 -11.49
CA GLN A 99 10.95 12.09 -12.23
C GLN A 99 10.66 13.34 -11.40
N ASN A 100 10.42 13.19 -10.10
CA ASN A 100 10.03 14.24 -9.17
C ASN A 100 10.72 14.04 -7.79
N PRO A 101 12.04 14.31 -7.68
CA PRO A 101 12.80 14.06 -6.46
C PRO A 101 12.24 14.75 -5.20
N SER A 102 11.61 15.93 -5.37
CA SER A 102 11.01 16.71 -4.28
C SER A 102 9.88 15.99 -3.54
N LEU A 103 9.25 14.98 -4.16
CA LEU A 103 8.20 14.18 -3.53
C LEU A 103 8.73 13.19 -2.48
N ASN A 104 10.05 12.98 -2.39
CA ASN A 104 10.69 12.09 -1.42
C ASN A 104 10.01 10.70 -1.34
N ALA A 105 9.67 10.15 -2.51
CA ALA A 105 8.92 8.90 -2.62
C ALA A 105 9.73 7.71 -2.05
N ASN A 106 9.10 6.96 -1.15
CA ASN A 106 9.63 5.74 -0.56
C ASN A 106 8.46 4.82 -0.16
N GLN A 107 8.77 3.60 0.28
CA GLN A 107 7.74 2.64 0.68
C GLN A 107 6.76 3.19 1.72
N SER A 108 7.27 3.87 2.76
CA SER A 108 6.41 4.40 3.81
C SER A 108 5.52 5.53 3.31
N THR A 109 6.03 6.45 2.50
CA THR A 109 5.23 7.57 1.97
C THR A 109 4.12 7.08 1.04
N ILE A 110 4.41 6.10 0.16
CA ILE A 110 3.40 5.51 -0.72
C ILE A 110 2.32 4.78 0.07
N ILE A 111 2.70 3.95 1.06
CA ILE A 111 1.72 3.21 1.88
C ILE A 111 0.88 4.18 2.71
N ARG A 112 1.47 5.23 3.28
CA ARG A 112 0.70 6.26 4.00
C ARG A 112 -0.26 7.01 3.10
N ALA A 113 0.18 7.43 1.92
CA ALA A 113 -0.68 8.09 0.94
C ALA A 113 -1.88 7.21 0.56
N ALA A 114 -1.66 5.90 0.40
CA ALA A 114 -2.72 4.94 0.11
C ALA A 114 -3.74 4.84 1.26
N ILE A 115 -3.26 4.72 2.50
CA ILE A 115 -4.10 4.72 3.69
C ILE A 115 -4.90 6.03 3.78
N ASN A 116 -4.23 7.17 3.69
CA ASN A 116 -4.85 8.49 3.78
C ASN A 116 -5.91 8.70 2.71
N ARG A 117 -5.65 8.31 1.45
CA ARG A 117 -6.66 8.35 0.38
C ARG A 117 -7.88 7.50 0.70
N ARG A 118 -7.69 6.33 1.32
CA ARG A 118 -8.81 5.48 1.75
C ARG A 118 -9.58 6.07 2.92
N LEU A 119 -8.90 6.71 3.87
CA LEU A 119 -9.56 7.38 5.01
C LEU A 119 -10.46 8.54 4.57
N ILE A 120 -10.01 9.36 3.63
CA ILE A 120 -10.75 10.53 3.13
C ILE A 120 -11.80 10.19 2.06
N GLY A 121 -11.95 8.91 1.69
CA GLY A 121 -13.00 8.44 0.79
C GLY A 121 -12.64 8.33 -0.70
N PHE A 122 -11.38 8.54 -1.10
CA PHE A 122 -10.94 8.35 -2.50
C PHE A 122 -10.58 6.89 -2.84
N PHE A 123 -11.11 5.93 -2.10
CA PHE A 123 -10.90 4.50 -2.32
C PHE A 123 -11.96 3.92 -3.25
N GLN A 124 -11.49 3.17 -4.25
CA GLN A 124 -12.31 2.29 -5.07
C GLN A 124 -11.80 0.88 -4.85
N LYS A 125 -12.70 -0.03 -4.46
CA LYS A 125 -12.35 -1.42 -4.25
C LYS A 125 -11.83 -2.00 -5.57
N PRO A 126 -10.61 -2.58 -5.60
CA PRO A 126 -10.15 -3.28 -6.79
C PRO A 126 -11.12 -4.43 -7.09
N GLU A 127 -11.63 -4.51 -8.32
CA GLU A 127 -12.44 -5.63 -8.82
C GLU A 127 -11.63 -6.93 -8.88
#